data_AF-A0AAE3UH66-F1
#
_entry.id   AF-A0AAE3UH66-F1
#
_cell.length_a   1.000
_cell.length_b   1.000
_cell.length_c   1.000
_cell.angle_alpha   90.00
_cell.angle_beta   90.00
_cell.angle_gamma   90.00
#
_symmetry.space_group_name_H-M   'P 1'
#
loop_
_entity.id
_entity.type
_entity.pdbx_description
1 polymer ?
#
loop_
_entity_poly.entity_id
_entity_poly.type
_entity_poly.pdbx_seq_one_letter_code
_entity_poly.pdbx_strand_id
1 'polypeptide(L)'
;MNLQKIGQRIHYIRTEIVKLPQREFVQRMGLGQSNISQMEKGYTLPSCFFLFSLHITYDINLNWLMTGCGNMYNKPVTDNG
;
A
#
# COMPACT_ATOMS: atom_id res chain seq x y z
N MET A 1 -7.91 10.30 10.09
CA MET A 1 -7.41 9.08 9.43
C MET A 1 -8.46 7.99 9.59
N ASN A 2 -8.87 7.29 8.52
CA ASN A 2 -9.98 6.33 8.54
C ASN A 2 -9.46 4.95 8.10
N LEU A 3 -9.49 3.96 9.01
CA LEU A 3 -8.90 2.64 8.78
C LEU A 3 -9.62 1.90 7.65
N GLN A 4 -10.94 2.03 7.53
CA GLN A 4 -11.70 1.40 6.44
C GLN A 4 -11.24 1.93 5.08
N LYS A 5 -11.04 3.25 4.94
CA LYS A 5 -10.54 3.83 3.67
C LYS A 5 -9.10 3.40 3.36
N ILE A 6 -8.25 3.26 4.38
CA ILE A 6 -6.88 2.76 4.21
C ILE A 6 -6.91 1.30 3.74
N GLY A 7 -7.70 0.46 4.41
CA GLY A 7 -7.87 -0.94 4.04
C GLY A 7 -8.40 -1.13 2.62
N GLN A 8 -9.39 -0.33 2.22
CA GLN A 8 -9.91 -0.32 0.86
C GLN A 8 -8.85 0.03 -0.19
N ARG A 9 -7.96 1.00 0.10
CA ARG A 9 -6.86 1.34 -0.82
C ARG A 9 -5.80 0.25 -0.89
N ILE A 10 -5.46 -0.39 0.24
CA ILE A 10 -4.56 -1.56 0.25
C ILE A 10 -5.17 -2.69 -0.59
N HIS A 11 -6.46 -2.97 -0.39
CA HIS A 11 -7.18 -3.98 -1.14
C HIS A 11 -7.18 -3.68 -2.64
N TYR A 12 -7.51 -2.43 -3.03
CA TYR A 12 -7.49 -1.97 -4.41
C TYR A 12 -6.12 -2.11 -5.07
N ILE A 13 -5.03 -1.72 -4.39
CA ILE A 13 -3.67 -1.94 -4.89
C ILE A 13 -3.46 -3.43 -5.17
N ARG A 14 -3.82 -4.31 -4.24
CA ARG A 14 -3.59 -5.74 -4.40
C ARG A 14 -4.47 -6.36 -5.50
N THR A 15 -5.76 -6.03 -5.59
CA THR A 15 -6.70 -6.70 -6.48
C THR A 15 -6.74 -6.09 -7.87
N GLU A 16 -6.68 -4.77 -8.00
CA GLU A 16 -6.90 -4.09 -9.29
C GLU A 16 -5.59 -3.72 -9.98
N ILE A 17 -4.57 -3.32 -9.21
CA ILE A 17 -3.29 -2.88 -9.76
C ILE A 17 -2.34 -4.06 -9.91
N VAL A 18 -2.09 -4.78 -8.82
CA VAL A 18 -1.05 -5.82 -8.78
C VAL A 18 -1.60 -7.21 -9.11
N LYS A 19 -2.90 -7.44 -8.86
CA LYS A 19 -3.65 -8.67 -9.19
C LYS A 19 -3.04 -9.95 -8.58
N LEU A 20 -2.79 -9.92 -7.27
CA LEU A 20 -2.20 -11.05 -6.55
C LEU A 20 -3.05 -11.54 -5.38
N PRO A 21 -2.95 -12.83 -5.02
CA PRO A 21 -3.44 -13.30 -3.73
C PRO A 21 -2.65 -12.63 -2.58
N GLN A 22 -3.30 -12.51 -1.41
CA GLN A 22 -2.74 -11.82 -0.23
C GLN A 22 -1.33 -12.30 0.14
N ARG A 23 -1.08 -13.61 0.09
CA ARG A 23 0.21 -14.22 0.42
C ARG A 23 1.31 -13.79 -0.54
N GLU A 24 1.09 -13.87 -1.85
CA GLU A 24 2.09 -13.48 -2.84
C GLU A 24 2.38 -11.98 -2.81
N PHE A 25 1.33 -11.17 -2.60
CA PHE A 25 1.47 -9.72 -2.52
C PHE A 25 2.44 -9.30 -1.39
N VAL A 26 2.33 -9.92 -0.21
CA VAL A 26 3.22 -9.60 0.92
C VAL A 26 4.61 -10.22 0.75
N GLN A 27 4.70 -11.39 0.13
CA GLN A 27 5.99 -12.00 -0.22
C GLN A 27 6.79 -11.14 -1.21
N ARG A 28 6.13 -10.54 -2.22
CA ARG A 28 6.79 -9.59 -3.15
C ARG A 28 7.32 -8.33 -2.45
N MET A 29 6.68 -7.93 -1.35
CA MET A 29 7.14 -6.83 -0.48
C MET A 29 8.26 -7.27 0.50
N GLY A 30 8.76 -8.50 0.39
CA GLY A 30 9.76 -9.05 1.31
C GLY A 30 9.23 -9.36 2.70
N LEU A 31 7.90 -9.43 2.88
CA LEU A 31 7.28 -9.66 4.19
C LEU A 31 7.00 -11.16 4.37
N GLY A 32 7.65 -11.78 5.35
CA GLY A 32 7.45 -13.19 5.69
C GLY A 32 6.10 -13.48 6.38
N GLN A 33 5.59 -12.55 7.18
CA GLN A 33 4.28 -12.63 7.83
C GLN A 33 3.64 -11.24 7.86
N SER A 34 2.34 -11.16 7.56
CA SER A 34 1.59 -9.90 7.66
C SER A 34 0.13 -10.16 7.99
N ASN A 35 -0.51 -9.20 8.67
CA ASN A 35 -1.94 -9.21 8.96
C ASN A 35 -2.76 -8.56 7.83
N ILE A 36 -2.37 -8.77 6.56
CA ILE A 36 -2.97 -8.05 5.42
C ILE A 36 -4.50 -8.21 5.35
N SER A 37 -5.05 -9.37 5.68
CA SER A 37 -6.50 -9.57 5.73
C SER A 37 -7.19 -8.64 6.73
N GLN A 38 -6.57 -8.41 7.90
CA GLN A 38 -7.09 -7.47 8.90
C GLN A 38 -6.89 -6.02 8.46
N MET A 39 -5.78 -5.72 7.78
CA MET A 39 -5.53 -4.39 7.22
C MET A 39 -6.56 -4.04 6.13
N GLU A 40 -6.81 -4.93 5.17
CA GLU A 40 -7.78 -4.72 4.09
C GLU A 40 -9.22 -4.53 4.61
N LYS A 41 -9.56 -5.19 5.72
CA LYS A 41 -10.85 -5.00 6.42
C LYS A 41 -10.91 -3.72 7.27
N GLY A 42 -9.79 -3.00 7.41
CA GLY A 42 -9.71 -1.79 8.24
C GLY A 42 -9.72 -2.07 9.74
N TYR A 43 -9.32 -3.27 10.18
CA TYR A 43 -9.22 -3.62 11.59
C TYR A 43 -7.88 -3.24 12.22
N THR A 44 -6.83 -3.12 11.41
CA THR A 44 -5.48 -2.77 11.86
C THR A 44 -4.83 -1.79 10.89
N LEU A 45 -4.03 -0.85 11.40
CA LEU A 45 -3.19 -0.01 10.55
C LEU A 45 -2.01 -0.81 9.97
N PRO A 46 -1.57 -0.48 8.75
CA PRO A 46 -0.29 -0.97 8.24
C PRO A 46 0.85 -0.47 9.12
N SER A 47 1.83 -1.33 9.38
CA SER A 47 3.05 -0.94 10.09
C SER A 47 3.92 -0.02 9.22
N CYS A 48 4.84 0.72 9.84
CA CYS A 48 5.82 1.52 9.09
C CYS A 48 6.61 0.67 8.10
N PHE A 49 6.96 -0.57 8.47
CA PHE A 49 7.66 -1.49 7.57
C PHE A 49 6.80 -1.91 6.37
N PHE A 50 5.52 -2.20 6.58
CA PHE A 50 4.59 -2.47 5.48
C PHE A 50 4.47 -1.26 4.54
N LEU A 51 4.31 -0.06 5.10
CA LEU A 51 4.22 1.18 4.32
C LEU A 51 5.49 1.40 3.50
N PHE A 52 6.66 1.26 4.13
CA PHE A 52 7.94 1.40 3.46
C PHE A 52 8.11 0.38 2.33
N SER A 53 7.86 -0.91 2.58
CA SER A 53 7.93 -1.96 1.55
C SER A 53 6.97 -1.68 0.40
N LEU A 54 5.74 -1.28 0.68
CA LEU A 54 4.76 -0.95 -0.36
C LEU A 54 5.24 0.20 -1.27
N HIS A 55 5.81 1.23 -0.66
CA HIS A 55 6.36 2.37 -1.38
C HIS A 55 7.51 1.96 -2.29
N ILE A 56 8.53 1.24 -1.77
CA ILE A 56 9.69 0.87 -2.58
C ILE A 56 9.38 -0.18 -3.65
N THR A 57 8.41 -1.06 -3.41
CA THR A 57 8.08 -2.16 -4.34
C THR A 57 7.14 -1.71 -5.47
N TYR A 58 6.23 -0.78 -5.20
CA TYR A 58 5.15 -0.41 -6.14
C TYR A 58 5.05 1.10 -6.42
N ASP A 59 6.00 1.90 -5.92
CA ASP A 59 6.02 3.37 -6.01
C ASP A 59 4.73 4.05 -5.55
N ILE A 60 4.09 3.47 -4.51
CA ILE A 60 2.87 4.05 -3.94
C ILE A 60 3.24 5.27 -3.10
N ASN A 61 2.51 6.37 -3.32
CA ASN A 61 2.53 7.55 -2.49
C ASN A 61 1.82 7.28 -1.17
N LEU A 62 2.57 7.31 -0.07
CA LEU A 62 2.05 7.06 1.27
C LEU A 62 1.04 8.11 1.73
N ASN A 63 1.13 9.36 1.24
CA ASN A 63 0.13 10.37 1.53
C ASN A 63 -1.23 9.98 0.94
N TRP A 64 -1.26 9.54 -0.33
CA TRP A 64 -2.49 9.05 -0.96
C TRP A 64 -3.03 7.82 -0.25
N LEU A 65 -2.16 6.88 0.12
CA LEU A 65 -2.57 5.68 0.85
C LEU A 65 -3.21 6.01 2.21
N MET A 66 -2.64 6.96 2.96
CA MET A 66 -3.09 7.26 4.32
C MET A 66 -4.27 8.23 4.36
N THR A 67 -4.32 9.18 3.43
CA THR A 67 -5.30 10.29 3.45
C THR A 67 -6.33 10.20 2.32
N GLY A 68 -5.97 9.61 1.17
CA GLY A 68 -6.72 9.70 -0.08
C GLY A 68 -6.43 10.98 -0.88
N CYS A 69 -5.52 11.84 -0.40
CA CYS A 69 -5.18 13.09 -1.06
C CYS A 69 -3.95 12.94 -1.97
N GLY A 70 -3.98 13.62 -3.12
CA GLY A 70 -2.90 13.60 -4.10
C GLY A 70 -2.96 12.39 -5.04
N ASN A 71 -1.88 12.15 -5.76
CA ASN A 71 -1.77 11.05 -6.71
C ASN A 71 -1.37 9.75 -6.02
N MET A 72 -1.88 8.63 -6.55
CA MET A 72 -1.57 7.29 -6.07
C MET A 72 -0.09 6.92 -6.19
N TYR A 73 0.53 7.29 -7.30
CA TYR A 73 1.96 7.12 -7.51
C TYR A 73 2.70 8.40 -7.19
N ASN A 74 3.96 8.28 -6.81
CA ASN A 74 4.82 9.44 -6.80
C ASN A 74 5.00 9.91 -8.25
N LYS A 75 5.02 11.23 -8.46
CA LYS A 75 5.38 11.73 -9.78
C LYS A 75 6.82 11.30 -10.05
N PRO A 76 7.18 10.92 -11.28
CA PRO A 76 8.59 10.81 -11.62
C PRO A 76 9.23 12.15 -11.24
N VAL A 77 10.35 12.09 -10.51
CA VAL A 77 11.16 13.27 -10.27
C VAL A 77 11.59 13.74 -11.66
N THR A 78 10.91 14.74 -12.21
CA THR A 78 11.46 15.53 -13.30
C THR A 78 12.61 16.30 -12.69
N ASP A 79 13.79 15.69 -12.80
CA ASP A 79 15.07 16.32 -12.56
C ASP A 79 15.21 17.46 -13.58
N ASN A 80 14.80 18.65 -13.17
CA ASN A 80 15.14 19.87 -13.85
C ASN A 80 16.43 20.37 -13.19
N GLY A 81 17.56 19.84 -13.68
CA GLY A 81 18.93 20.39 -13.63
C GLY A 81 19.35 21.18 -12.39
#